data_AF-A0A919X0U6-F1
#
_entry.id   AF-A0A919X0U6-F1
#
_cell.length_a   1.000
_cell.length_b   1.000
_cell.length_c   1.000
_cell.angle_alpha   90.00
_cell.angle_beta   90.00
_cell.angle_gamma   90.00
#
_symmetry.space_group_name_H-M   'P 1'
#
loop_
_entity.id
_entity.type
_entity.pdbx_description
1 polymer ?
#
loop_
_entity_poly.entity_id
_entity_poly.type
_entity_poly.pdbx_seq_one_letter_code
_entity_poly.pdbx_strand_id
1 'polypeptide(L)'
;MKQIRLLNWLIEVDVGKTKEFYEKDLELCHCLYCENYMEAVKYVAPSIIEVFTTLGINPSKPSHLSEFGELEDGLSLYIGSYHLVGRLVEGEFCTDSEWNDTNTAGVNNFTFGFKKEVSLVHDELQQPILQLDFEARIPWVLSEKPDD
;
A
#
# COMPACT_ATOMS: atom_id res chain seq x y z
N MET A 1 -16.77 10.26 6.98
CA MET A 1 -16.05 10.34 5.69
C MET A 1 -15.76 11.79 5.30
N LYS A 2 -14.59 12.04 4.70
CA LYS A 2 -14.18 13.35 4.16
C LYS A 2 -13.58 13.17 2.76
N GLN A 3 -13.67 14.19 1.92
CA GLN A 3 -13.00 14.19 0.62
C GLN A 3 -11.56 14.70 0.74
N ILE A 4 -10.64 14.02 0.08
CA ILE A 4 -9.22 14.36 0.04
C ILE A 4 -8.76 14.30 -1.41
N ARG A 5 -8.05 15.34 -1.87
CA ARG A 5 -7.27 15.26 -3.11
C ARG A 5 -5.92 14.63 -2.77
N LEU A 6 -5.68 13.44 -3.30
CA LEU A 6 -4.43 12.71 -3.13
C LEU A 6 -3.86 12.45 -4.52
N LEU A 7 -2.73 13.10 -4.84
CA LEU A 7 -2.07 12.98 -6.13
C LEU A 7 -3.06 13.26 -7.28
N ASN A 8 -3.32 12.27 -8.14
CA ASN A 8 -4.21 12.38 -9.29
C ASN A 8 -5.70 12.12 -8.97
N TRP A 9 -6.04 11.79 -7.72
CA TRP A 9 -7.37 11.33 -7.35
C TRP A 9 -8.09 12.26 -6.37
N LEU A 10 -9.41 12.28 -6.47
CA LEU A 10 -10.30 12.72 -5.40
C LEU A 10 -10.93 11.49 -4.78
N ILE A 11 -10.71 11.27 -3.48
CA ILE A 11 -11.25 10.14 -2.74
C ILE A 11 -12.14 10.62 -1.60
N GLU A 12 -13.20 9.89 -1.33
CA GLU A 12 -13.96 10.00 -0.08
C GLU A 12 -13.49 8.89 0.86
N VAL A 13 -12.92 9.25 2.01
CA VAL A 13 -12.32 8.30 2.94
C VAL A 13 -12.80 8.53 4.37
N ASP A 14 -13.01 7.44 5.10
CA ASP A 14 -13.15 7.42 6.55
C ASP A 14 -11.80 7.08 7.21
N VAL A 15 -10.99 8.11 7.46
CA VAL A 15 -9.67 7.94 8.07
C VAL A 15 -9.77 7.35 9.48
N GLY A 16 -10.83 7.66 10.22
CA GLY A 16 -11.05 7.11 11.57
C GLY A 16 -11.24 5.60 11.52
N LYS A 17 -12.21 5.14 10.72
CA LYS A 17 -12.45 3.69 10.55
C LYS A 17 -11.27 2.95 9.92
N THR A 18 -10.56 3.59 9.00
CA THR A 18 -9.36 3.01 8.40
C THR A 18 -8.26 2.81 9.45
N LYS A 19 -8.03 3.81 10.32
CA LYS A 19 -7.08 3.67 11.44
C LYS A 19 -7.52 2.59 12.43
N GLU A 20 -8.79 2.59 12.84
CA GLU A 20 -9.34 1.56 13.74
C GLU A 20 -9.13 0.15 13.19
N PHE A 21 -9.25 -0.05 11.87
CA PHE A 21 -8.91 -1.32 11.24
C PHE A 21 -7.43 -1.68 11.41
N TYR A 22 -6.51 -0.75 11.14
CA TYR A 22 -5.07 -0.99 11.24
C TYR A 22 -4.54 -1.05 12.69
N GLU A 23 -5.30 -0.62 13.68
CA GLU A 23 -4.98 -0.79 15.11
C GLU A 23 -5.23 -2.23 15.59
N LYS A 24 -6.06 -2.99 14.88
CA LYS A 24 -6.33 -4.40 15.21
C LYS A 24 -5.12 -5.30 14.96
N ASP A 25 -5.16 -6.46 15.58
CA ASP A 25 -4.23 -7.54 15.29
C ASP A 25 -4.68 -8.20 13.98
N LEU A 26 -3.99 -7.87 12.88
CA LEU A 26 -4.26 -8.43 11.56
C LEU A 26 -3.33 -9.61 11.37
N GLU A 27 -3.85 -10.71 10.79
CA GLU A 27 -3.01 -11.84 10.43
C GLU A 27 -2.11 -11.45 9.25
N LEU A 28 -0.81 -11.31 9.50
CA LEU A 28 0.18 -10.92 8.51
C LEU A 28 1.07 -12.11 8.16
N CYS A 29 1.62 -12.09 6.95
CA CYS A 29 2.67 -13.02 6.57
C CYS A 29 3.98 -12.64 7.29
N HIS A 30 4.57 -13.61 7.98
CA HIS A 30 5.85 -13.47 8.68
C HIS A 30 7.01 -14.18 7.95
N CYS A 31 6.90 -14.34 6.63
CA CYS A 31 8.06 -14.77 5.86
C CYS A 31 9.10 -13.64 5.83
N LEU A 32 10.37 -14.00 5.67
CA LEU A 32 11.50 -13.07 5.74
C LEU A 32 11.34 -11.85 4.81
N TYR A 33 10.80 -12.04 3.60
CA TYR A 33 10.54 -10.95 2.65
C TYR A 33 9.50 -9.95 3.17
N CYS A 34 8.43 -10.44 3.79
CA CYS A 34 7.39 -9.60 4.36
C CYS A 34 7.90 -8.85 5.60
N GLU A 35 8.67 -9.53 6.45
CA GLU A 35 9.31 -8.89 7.61
C GLU A 35 10.28 -7.80 7.19
N ASN A 36 11.06 -8.03 6.14
CA ASN A 36 11.96 -7.02 5.59
C ASN A 36 11.19 -5.77 5.16
N TYR A 37 10.09 -5.94 4.42
CA TYR A 37 9.24 -4.82 4.03
C TYR A 37 8.68 -4.07 5.25
N MET A 38 8.12 -4.81 6.22
CA MET A 38 7.50 -4.22 7.41
C MET A 38 8.49 -3.42 8.26
N GLU A 39 9.76 -3.82 8.29
CA GLU A 39 10.83 -3.09 8.94
C GLU A 39 11.32 -1.91 8.10
N ALA A 40 11.58 -2.12 6.80
CA ALA A 40 12.11 -1.09 5.91
C ALA A 40 11.14 0.08 5.72
N VAL A 41 9.83 -0.20 5.71
CA VAL A 41 8.80 0.83 5.50
C VAL A 41 8.73 1.85 6.65
N LYS A 42 9.36 1.56 7.81
CA LYS A 42 9.49 2.50 8.92
C LYS A 42 10.45 3.66 8.61
N TYR A 43 11.31 3.50 7.60
CA TYR A 43 12.38 4.44 7.25
C TYR A 43 12.19 5.10 5.86
N VAL A 44 11.04 4.91 5.22
CA VAL A 44 10.76 5.51 3.91
C VAL A 44 10.65 7.04 3.98
N ALA A 45 10.73 7.69 2.81
CA ALA A 45 10.71 9.14 2.72
C ALA A 45 9.43 9.73 3.36
N PRO A 46 9.52 10.93 4.00
CA PRO A 46 8.38 11.57 4.65
C PRO A 46 7.15 11.75 3.75
N SER A 47 7.34 12.00 2.44
CA SER A 47 6.24 12.14 1.50
C SER A 47 5.48 10.83 1.25
N ILE A 48 6.10 9.66 1.43
CA ILE A 48 5.43 8.37 1.39
C ILE A 48 4.62 8.15 2.67
N ILE A 49 5.22 8.47 3.82
CA ILE A 49 4.51 8.43 5.11
C ILE A 49 3.28 9.36 5.08
N GLU A 50 3.39 10.53 4.43
CA GLU A 50 2.28 11.46 4.25
C GLU A 50 1.12 10.83 3.46
N VAL A 51 1.38 10.07 2.39
CA VAL A 51 0.36 9.33 1.63
C VAL A 51 -0.39 8.37 2.55
N PHE A 52 0.32 7.50 3.28
CA PHE A 52 -0.31 6.51 4.15
C PHE A 52 -1.07 7.15 5.31
N THR A 53 -0.48 8.14 5.97
CA THR A 53 -1.10 8.82 7.12
C THR A 53 -2.33 9.64 6.73
N THR A 54 -2.33 10.23 5.52
CA THR A 54 -3.49 10.92 4.94
C THR A 54 -4.68 9.99 4.76
N LEU A 55 -4.41 8.74 4.40
CA LEU A 55 -5.42 7.68 4.22
C LEU A 55 -5.80 6.99 5.54
N GLY A 56 -4.98 7.12 6.58
CA GLY A 56 -5.14 6.38 7.84
C GLY A 56 -4.61 4.95 7.79
N ILE A 57 -3.76 4.65 6.81
CA ILE A 57 -3.14 3.33 6.60
C ILE A 57 -1.91 3.19 7.49
N ASN A 58 -1.72 2.01 8.08
CA ASN A 58 -0.45 1.62 8.67
C ASN A 58 0.42 0.91 7.61
N PRO A 59 1.54 1.52 7.14
CA PRO A 59 2.33 0.95 6.06
C PRO A 59 2.97 -0.39 6.42
N SER A 60 3.23 -0.68 7.70
CA SER A 60 3.79 -1.97 8.15
C SER A 60 2.74 -3.08 8.23
N LYS A 61 1.50 -2.86 7.76
CA LYS A 61 0.43 -3.87 7.74
C LYS A 61 -0.22 -3.99 6.35
N PRO A 62 0.52 -4.41 5.31
CA PRO A 62 -0.07 -4.62 3.99
C PRO A 62 -1.13 -5.73 4.02
N SER A 63 -2.23 -5.54 3.27
CA SER A 63 -3.27 -6.58 3.11
C SER A 63 -2.77 -7.74 2.26
N HIS A 64 -1.91 -7.44 1.28
CA HIS A 64 -1.19 -8.42 0.48
C HIS A 64 0.20 -7.86 0.16
N LEU A 65 1.20 -8.73 0.12
CA LEU A 65 2.56 -8.36 -0.20
C LEU A 65 3.30 -9.54 -0.83
N SER A 66 4.01 -9.29 -1.91
CA SER A 66 4.92 -10.23 -2.56
C SER A 66 6.19 -9.52 -3.01
N GLU A 67 7.32 -10.22 -2.93
CA GLU A 67 8.64 -9.77 -3.39
C GLU A 67 8.96 -10.47 -4.72
N PHE A 68 9.58 -9.73 -5.65
CA PHE A 68 9.82 -10.14 -7.04
C PHE A 68 11.31 -10.12 -7.41
N GLY A 69 12.19 -10.24 -6.42
CA GLY A 69 13.64 -10.24 -6.55
C GLY A 69 14.30 -8.88 -6.42
N GLU A 70 15.62 -8.94 -6.23
CA GLU A 70 16.53 -7.80 -6.23
C GLU A 70 16.70 -7.23 -7.65
N LEU A 71 16.65 -5.90 -7.75
CA LEU A 71 16.89 -5.13 -8.95
C LEU A 71 18.39 -4.79 -9.09
N GLU A 72 18.80 -4.32 -10.27
CA GLU A 72 20.21 -3.98 -10.54
C GLU A 72 20.79 -2.90 -9.60
N ASP A 73 19.94 -2.10 -8.96
CA ASP A 73 20.31 -1.06 -8.00
C ASP A 73 20.43 -1.58 -6.54
N GLY A 74 20.27 -2.89 -6.32
CA GLY A 74 20.35 -3.53 -5.01
C GLY A 74 19.09 -3.36 -4.15
N LEU A 75 18.00 -2.86 -4.71
CA LEU A 75 16.69 -2.77 -4.06
C LEU A 75 15.82 -3.96 -4.45
N SER A 76 15.01 -4.46 -3.52
CA SER A 76 14.01 -5.49 -3.81
C SER A 76 12.73 -4.87 -4.37
N LEU A 77 12.16 -5.50 -5.38
CA LEU A 77 10.87 -5.12 -5.95
C LEU A 77 9.74 -5.76 -5.14
N TYR A 78 8.86 -4.93 -4.58
CA TYR A 78 7.67 -5.36 -3.86
C TYR A 78 6.41 -4.91 -4.59
N ILE A 79 5.42 -5.79 -4.66
CA ILE A 79 4.07 -5.47 -5.08
C ILE A 79 3.11 -5.87 -3.97
N GLY A 80 2.18 -4.98 -3.64
CA GLY A 80 1.24 -5.23 -2.57
C GLY A 80 0.00 -4.36 -2.65
N SER A 81 -0.84 -4.49 -1.64
CA SER A 81 -2.06 -3.72 -1.54
C SER A 81 -2.44 -3.39 -0.10
N TYR A 82 -3.21 -2.31 0.05
CA TYR A 82 -3.83 -1.87 1.28
C TYR A 82 -5.34 -1.66 1.07
N HIS A 83 -6.12 -1.82 2.13
CA HIS A 83 -7.55 -1.51 2.13
C HIS A 83 -7.83 -0.29 2.99
N LEU A 84 -8.77 0.53 2.53
CA LEU A 84 -9.28 1.66 3.30
C LEU A 84 -10.80 1.76 3.16
N VAL A 85 -11.42 2.35 4.17
CA VAL A 85 -12.86 2.60 4.17
C VAL A 85 -13.12 3.86 3.37
N GLY A 86 -13.65 3.71 2.17
CA GLY A 86 -13.84 4.83 1.26
C GLY A 86 -14.23 4.42 -0.16
N ARG A 87 -14.28 5.40 -1.05
CA ARG A 87 -14.50 5.23 -2.49
C ARG A 87 -13.79 6.29 -3.29
N LEU A 88 -13.47 5.97 -4.54
CA LEU A 88 -12.99 6.92 -5.52
C LEU A 88 -14.14 7.85 -5.96
N VAL A 89 -13.89 9.16 -6.00
CA VAL A 89 -14.85 10.19 -6.45
C VAL A 89 -14.46 10.72 -7.83
N GLU A 90 -13.17 11.03 -8.04
CA GLU A 90 -12.62 11.44 -9.33
C GLU A 90 -11.24 10.80 -9.57
N GLY A 91 -10.92 10.55 -10.83
CA GLY A 91 -9.68 9.92 -11.30
C GLY A 91 -9.91 8.52 -11.86
N GLU A 92 -8.85 7.90 -12.37
CA GLU A 92 -8.93 6.59 -13.03
C GLU A 92 -8.49 5.47 -12.08
N PHE A 93 -9.22 4.36 -12.14
CA PHE A 93 -8.79 3.10 -11.53
C PHE A 93 -7.73 2.45 -12.42
N CYS A 94 -6.76 1.77 -11.80
CA CYS A 94 -5.85 0.86 -12.49
C CYS A 94 -6.45 -0.55 -12.59
N THR A 95 -5.88 -1.36 -13.48
CA THR A 95 -6.11 -2.80 -13.57
C THR A 95 -4.78 -3.53 -13.43
N ASP A 96 -4.81 -4.85 -13.20
CA ASP A 96 -3.59 -5.65 -13.08
C ASP A 96 -2.73 -5.62 -14.36
N SER A 97 -3.35 -5.31 -15.51
CA SER A 97 -2.69 -5.30 -16.82
C SER A 97 -2.30 -3.91 -17.31
N GLU A 98 -2.80 -2.84 -16.68
CA GLU A 98 -2.67 -1.47 -17.20
C GLU A 98 -2.31 -0.50 -16.09
N TRP A 99 -1.00 -0.25 -15.95
CA TRP A 99 -0.42 0.82 -15.15
C TRP A 99 0.18 1.86 -16.09
N ASN A 100 -0.24 3.12 -15.95
CA ASN A 100 0.22 4.24 -16.78
C ASN A 100 0.13 5.56 -16.00
N ASP A 101 0.56 6.66 -16.64
CA ASP A 101 0.65 7.98 -16.01
C ASP A 101 -0.71 8.60 -15.63
N THR A 102 -1.83 8.09 -16.15
CA THR A 102 -3.18 8.63 -15.84
C THR A 102 -3.86 7.89 -14.70
N ASN A 103 -3.55 6.60 -14.52
CA ASN A 103 -4.19 5.73 -13.53
C ASN A 103 -3.27 5.30 -12.38
N THR A 104 -2.01 5.77 -12.38
CA THR A 104 -1.08 5.61 -11.27
C THR A 104 -0.43 6.94 -10.88
N ALA A 105 0.26 6.95 -9.74
CA ALA A 105 1.04 8.10 -9.31
C ALA A 105 2.30 7.64 -8.57
N GLY A 106 3.46 8.08 -9.05
CA GLY A 106 4.76 7.84 -8.43
C GLY A 106 5.08 8.84 -7.31
N VAL A 107 5.57 8.34 -6.17
CA VAL A 107 6.08 9.11 -5.04
C VAL A 107 7.38 8.46 -4.55
N ASN A 108 8.52 9.05 -4.90
CA ASN A 108 9.86 8.48 -4.70
C ASN A 108 9.97 7.04 -5.24
N ASN A 109 10.24 6.07 -4.38
CA ASN A 109 10.41 4.66 -4.68
C ASN A 109 9.09 3.86 -4.64
N PHE A 110 7.95 4.54 -4.60
CA PHE A 110 6.62 3.92 -4.66
C PHE A 110 5.85 4.41 -5.89
N THR A 111 5.08 3.51 -6.48
CA THR A 111 4.05 3.83 -7.46
C THR A 111 2.73 3.29 -6.94
N PHE A 112 1.72 4.14 -6.87
CA PHE A 112 0.41 3.82 -6.33
C PHE A 112 -0.66 3.76 -7.42
N GLY A 113 -1.66 2.91 -7.25
CA GLY A 113 -2.86 2.87 -8.10
C GLY A 113 -4.07 2.41 -7.31
N PHE A 114 -5.26 2.97 -7.59
CA PHE A 114 -6.50 2.47 -6.98
C PHE A 114 -7.13 1.40 -7.86
N LYS A 115 -7.51 0.27 -7.28
CA LYS A 115 -8.17 -0.82 -8.00
C LYS A 115 -9.70 -0.72 -7.86
N LYS A 116 -10.41 -0.96 -8.96
CA LYS A 116 -11.89 -0.95 -8.99
C LYS A 116 -12.48 -2.16 -8.26
N GLU A 117 -11.86 -3.31 -8.44
CA GLU A 117 -12.27 -4.57 -7.83
C GLU A 117 -11.42 -4.82 -6.59
N VAL A 118 -12.08 -4.94 -5.44
CA VAL A 118 -11.41 -5.20 -4.17
C VAL A 118 -11.22 -6.70 -4.01
N SER A 119 -10.00 -7.11 -3.71
CA SER A 119 -9.58 -8.50 -3.50
C SER A 119 -9.07 -8.70 -2.08
N LEU A 120 -9.16 -9.92 -1.55
CA LEU A 120 -8.59 -10.29 -0.24
C LEU A 120 -9.11 -9.42 0.93
N VAL A 121 -10.39 -9.07 0.87
CA VAL A 121 -11.03 -8.20 1.86
C VAL A 121 -11.11 -8.89 3.22
N HIS A 122 -10.73 -8.18 4.26
CA HIS A 122 -10.98 -8.60 5.63
C HIS A 122 -12.47 -8.42 5.96
N ASP A 123 -13.12 -9.47 6.47
CA ASP A 123 -14.57 -9.47 6.79
C ASP A 123 -14.99 -8.33 7.74
N GLU A 124 -14.05 -7.83 8.55
CA GLU A 124 -14.28 -6.76 9.50
C GLU A 124 -14.24 -5.35 8.90
N LEU A 125 -13.83 -5.19 7.63
CA LEU A 125 -13.74 -3.89 6.98
C LEU A 125 -15.14 -3.41 6.58
N GLN A 126 -15.53 -2.24 7.07
CA GLN A 126 -16.83 -1.67 6.77
C GLN A 126 -16.87 -1.09 5.35
N GLN A 127 -17.92 -1.41 4.58
CA GLN A 127 -18.13 -0.82 3.27
C GLN A 127 -18.47 0.68 3.34
N PRO A 128 -18.14 1.48 2.30
CA PRO A 128 -17.45 1.09 1.06
C PRO A 128 -15.95 0.86 1.27
N ILE A 129 -15.37 -0.03 0.47
CA ILE A 129 -13.96 -0.41 0.55
C ILE A 129 -13.27 0.03 -0.74
N LEU A 130 -12.09 0.63 -0.59
CA LEU A 130 -11.21 0.98 -1.70
C LEU A 130 -9.87 0.27 -1.50
N GLN A 131 -9.34 -0.32 -2.58
CA GLN A 131 -8.04 -0.98 -2.58
C GLN A 131 -7.00 -0.06 -3.22
N LEU A 132 -5.91 0.18 -2.49
CA LEU A 132 -4.73 0.88 -2.97
C LEU A 132 -3.65 -0.16 -3.25
N ASP A 133 -3.37 -0.40 -4.52
CA ASP A 133 -2.25 -1.23 -4.96
C ASP A 133 -1.00 -0.37 -5.05
N PHE A 134 0.15 -1.00 -4.85
CA PHE A 134 1.43 -0.33 -4.98
C PHE A 134 2.51 -1.25 -5.54
N GLU A 135 3.44 -0.64 -6.26
CA GLU A 135 4.78 -1.16 -6.51
C GLU A 135 5.77 -0.34 -5.68
N ALA A 136 6.72 -0.99 -5.02
CA ALA A 136 7.74 -0.33 -4.23
C ALA A 136 9.12 -0.95 -4.43
N ARG A 137 10.16 -0.11 -4.50
CA ARG A 137 11.56 -0.54 -4.47
C ARG A 137 12.11 -0.32 -3.07
N ILE A 138 12.34 -1.40 -2.33
CA ILE A 138 12.60 -1.35 -0.88
C ILE A 138 13.98 -1.95 -0.60
N PRO A 139 14.83 -1.28 0.21
CA PRO A 139 16.12 -1.85 0.58
C PRO A 139 15.95 -3.06 1.52
N TRP A 140 16.91 -3.97 1.46
CA TRP A 140 17.03 -5.01 2.49
C TRP A 140 17.63 -4.40 3.78
N VAL A 141 16.91 -4.52 4.89
CA VAL A 141 17.29 -3.94 6.19
C VAL A 141 17.47 -4.99 7.29
N LEU A 142 17.00 -6.21 7.07
CA LEU A 142 17.21 -7.31 8.01
C LEU A 142 18.65 -7.84 7.93
N SER A 143 19.15 -8.35 9.06
CA SER A 143 20.45 -9.02 9.11
C SER A 143 20.43 -10.38 8.43
N GLU A 144 19.30 -11.08 8.52
CA GLU A 144 19.06 -12.38 7.88
C GLU A 144 18.81 -12.17 6.38
N LYS A 145 19.36 -13.05 5.53
CA LYS A 145 19.13 -13.02 4.09
C LYS A 145 18.34 -14.25 3.64
N PRO A 146 17.60 -14.16 2.52
CA PRO A 146 16.83 -15.31 2.02
C PRO A 146 17.68 -16.51 1.60
N ASP A 147 18.95 -16.28 1.27
CA ASP A 147 19.91 -17.29 0.80
C ASP A 147 20.89 -17.78 1.88
N ASP A 148 20.68 -17.44 3.16
CA ASP A 148 21.50 -17.93 4.29
C ASP A 148 20.99 -19.28 4.86
#